data_AF-A0A942NSJ9-F1
#
_entry.id   AF-A0A942NSJ9-F1
#
_cell.length_a   1.000
_cell.length_b   1.000
_cell.length_c   1.000
_cell.angle_alpha   90.00
_cell.angle_beta   90.00
_cell.angle_gamma   90.00
#
_symmetry.space_group_name_H-M   'P 1'
#
loop_
_entity.id
_entity.type
_entity.pdbx_description
1 polymer ?
#
loop_
_entity_poly.entity_id
_entity_poly.type
_entity_poly.pdbx_seq_one_letter_code
_entity_poly.pdbx_strand_id
1 'polypeptide(L)'
;PYFRRSSVENEGMSRQGQGGQMGVLWLLAGILLTFGGVHLLYWPNILRLWARWLPFPFLAPFYAPEHIPTWSPEPPFGFRLASFFLAFRYHFAALVGALSVLVFWPKKNPNNKIVIFLSVLLAVFFALHAWAALGNEYCVFCFPTYTAFYGGVGLLLIAASLPYWNLTPPPWRAWTGFIALLILLAGMAYSAEGTVRDLLPENFYRRLVMLPMPGFGEAQIWQVFANKFGLEMRDITDTVQVIFPVTVALTGAILLALLILLAIRSFASKSVLAYTFLALFVFGSLFSPSVLLAGEYQGYSCPGNTLPGYETVGAALAERIPPGSKVYWNGYAPTTLLYLPGVQILPGQLHGGYSFRISDDDAGLRRYGWTNQSINEKWLAESDFVLLEARNIDKNGWLESQLSAFELVFKSGPQSCREDSVLYLYRRK
;
A
#
# COMPACT_ATOMS: atom_id res chain seq x y z
N PRO A 1 2.00 79.19 -1.44
CA PRO A 1 1.26 78.09 -2.09
C PRO A 1 1.61 76.75 -1.42
N TYR A 2 0.86 76.43 -0.36
CA TYR A 2 0.90 75.17 0.36
C TYR A 2 0.13 74.11 -0.43
N PHE A 3 0.79 73.02 -0.83
CA PHE A 3 0.09 71.83 -1.33
C PHE A 3 0.02 70.78 -0.23
N ARG A 4 -1.20 70.57 0.29
CA ARG A 4 -1.59 69.46 1.17
C ARG A 4 -1.37 68.13 0.46
N ARG A 5 -0.64 67.22 1.10
CA ARG A 5 -0.77 65.77 0.85
C ARG A 5 -2.08 65.31 1.48
N SER A 6 -2.99 64.77 0.68
CA SER A 6 -4.11 63.99 1.18
C SER A 6 -3.61 62.62 1.64
N SER A 7 -3.88 62.29 2.89
CA SER A 7 -3.80 60.95 3.44
C SER A 7 -4.95 60.12 2.85
N VAL A 8 -4.62 59.16 1.99
CA VAL A 8 -5.51 58.02 1.74
C VAL A 8 -5.30 57.08 2.92
N GLU A 9 -6.26 57.12 3.85
CA GLU A 9 -6.32 56.27 5.02
C GLU A 9 -6.44 54.78 4.63
N ASN A 10 -5.82 53.97 5.47
CA ASN A 10 -5.80 52.52 5.44
C ASN A 10 -7.20 51.93 5.71
N GLU A 11 -7.96 51.59 4.67
CA GLU A 11 -9.12 50.67 4.78
C GLU A 11 -8.79 49.21 4.42
N GLY A 12 -7.53 48.79 4.58
CA GLY A 12 -7.07 47.44 4.22
C GLY A 12 -6.97 46.43 5.37
N MET A 13 -7.10 46.84 6.62
CA MET A 13 -6.61 46.05 7.78
C MET A 13 -7.67 45.36 8.64
N SER A 14 -8.97 45.40 8.28
CA SER A 14 -10.02 44.71 9.06
C SER A 14 -10.44 43.34 8.50
N ARG A 15 -10.10 42.99 7.25
CA ARG A 15 -10.52 41.72 6.62
C ARG A 15 -9.65 40.49 6.96
N GLN A 16 -8.45 40.68 7.52
CA GLN A 16 -7.57 39.55 7.85
C GLN A 16 -8.00 38.75 9.10
N GLY A 17 -8.75 39.36 10.02
CA GLY A 17 -9.26 38.68 11.22
C GLY A 17 -10.49 37.80 10.96
N GLN A 18 -11.41 38.26 10.11
CA GLN A 18 -12.64 37.53 9.78
C GLN A 18 -12.39 36.32 8.87
N GLY A 19 -11.42 36.40 7.95
CA GLY A 19 -11.09 35.28 7.06
C GLY A 19 -10.51 34.05 7.78
N GLY A 20 -9.77 34.26 8.88
CA GLY A 20 -9.22 33.17 9.70
C GLY A 20 -10.29 32.43 10.50
N GLN A 21 -11.21 33.16 11.13
CA GLN A 21 -12.32 32.59 11.90
C GLN A 21 -13.32 31.86 10.99
N MET A 22 -13.66 32.45 9.84
CA MET A 22 -14.50 31.82 8.82
C MET A 22 -13.85 30.55 8.26
N GLY A 23 -12.53 30.57 8.02
CA GLY A 23 -11.80 29.38 7.55
C GLY A 23 -11.82 28.22 8.55
N VAL A 24 -11.65 28.51 9.85
CA VAL A 24 -11.77 27.48 10.91
C VAL A 24 -13.19 26.94 11.00
N LEU A 25 -14.20 27.81 10.90
CA LEU A 25 -15.61 27.38 10.92
C LEU A 25 -15.95 26.46 9.74
N TRP A 26 -15.48 26.77 8.53
CA TRP A 26 -15.68 25.91 7.36
C TRP A 26 -14.94 24.56 7.49
N LEU A 27 -13.74 24.57 8.07
CA LEU A 27 -13.00 23.34 8.37
C LEU A 27 -13.76 22.46 9.38
N LEU A 28 -14.23 23.05 10.48
CA LEU A 28 -15.01 22.35 11.50
C LEU A 28 -16.33 21.84 10.94
N ALA A 29 -17.03 22.63 10.12
CA ALA A 29 -18.24 22.20 9.44
C ALA A 29 -17.97 21.03 8.48
N GLY A 30 -16.87 21.09 7.72
CA GLY A 30 -16.42 20.01 6.85
C GLY A 30 -16.12 18.73 7.62
N ILE A 31 -15.38 18.81 8.73
CA ILE A 31 -15.10 17.67 9.62
C ILE A 31 -16.41 17.12 10.20
N LEU A 32 -17.28 17.99 10.73
CA LEU A 32 -18.54 17.55 11.34
C LEU A 32 -19.45 16.84 10.32
N LEU A 33 -19.57 17.38 9.10
CA LEU A 33 -20.39 16.79 8.05
C LEU A 33 -19.81 15.48 7.53
N THR A 34 -18.50 15.44 7.24
CA THR A 34 -17.87 14.25 6.65
C THR A 34 -17.61 13.19 7.71
N PHE A 35 -16.84 13.52 8.74
CA PHE A 35 -16.49 12.60 9.80
C PHE A 35 -17.69 12.36 10.72
N GLY A 36 -18.29 13.41 11.29
CA GLY A 36 -19.43 13.26 12.20
C GLY A 36 -20.66 12.63 11.52
N GLY A 37 -21.02 13.09 10.33
CA GLY A 37 -22.17 12.58 9.59
C GLY A 37 -22.08 11.08 9.27
N VAL A 38 -20.92 10.61 8.80
CA VAL A 38 -20.71 9.18 8.55
C VAL A 38 -20.75 8.38 9.85
N HIS A 39 -20.16 8.88 10.94
CA HIS A 39 -20.18 8.18 12.23
C HIS A 39 -21.59 8.03 12.80
N LEU A 40 -22.46 9.02 12.59
CA LEU A 40 -23.85 8.96 13.03
C LEU A 40 -24.63 7.81 12.36
N LEU A 41 -24.39 7.54 11.07
CA LEU A 41 -25.06 6.46 10.33
C LEU A 41 -24.75 5.07 10.91
N TYR A 42 -23.59 4.90 11.52
CA TYR A 42 -23.13 3.63 12.08
C TYR A 42 -23.18 3.60 13.61
N TRP A 43 -23.80 4.60 14.24
CA TRP A 43 -23.91 4.68 15.68
C TRP A 43 -24.85 3.59 16.25
N PRO A 44 -24.54 2.98 17.41
CA PRO A 44 -23.32 3.11 18.20
C PRO A 44 -22.20 2.15 17.76
N ASN A 45 -22.45 1.24 16.81
CA ASN A 45 -21.53 0.17 16.44
C ASN A 45 -20.18 0.67 15.88
N ILE A 46 -20.12 1.88 15.33
CA ILE A 46 -18.86 2.53 14.92
C ILE A 46 -17.88 2.68 16.08
N LEU A 47 -18.37 2.74 17.33
CA LEU A 47 -17.52 2.83 18.53
C LEU A 47 -16.57 1.63 18.66
N ARG A 48 -16.89 0.47 18.09
CA ARG A 48 -16.00 -0.70 18.04
C ARG A 48 -14.69 -0.42 17.29
N LEU A 49 -14.74 0.45 16.26
CA LEU A 49 -13.55 0.89 15.54
C LEU A 49 -12.65 1.73 16.44
N TRP A 50 -13.25 2.65 17.20
CA TRP A 50 -12.55 3.56 18.11
C TRP A 50 -12.01 2.88 19.35
N ALA A 51 -12.76 1.91 19.88
CA ALA A 51 -12.41 1.16 21.08
C ALA A 51 -11.09 0.39 20.94
N ARG A 52 -10.68 0.05 19.71
CA ARG A 52 -9.35 -0.50 19.43
C ARG A 52 -8.21 0.50 19.66
N TRP A 53 -8.47 1.79 19.41
CA TRP A 53 -7.45 2.84 19.43
C TRP A 53 -7.47 3.68 20.70
N LEU A 54 -8.62 3.73 21.38
CA LEU A 54 -8.87 4.61 22.52
C LEU A 54 -9.27 3.78 23.75
N PRO A 55 -8.39 3.66 24.76
CA PRO A 55 -8.65 2.85 25.95
C PRO A 55 -9.49 3.60 26.99
N PHE A 56 -10.63 4.16 26.56
CA PHE A 56 -11.52 4.89 27.47
C PHE A 56 -12.57 3.97 28.11
N PRO A 57 -12.85 4.08 29.43
CA PRO A 57 -13.81 3.21 30.11
C PRO A 57 -15.22 3.16 29.49
N PHE A 58 -15.71 4.28 28.92
CA PHE A 58 -17.02 4.31 28.27
C PHE A 58 -17.08 3.48 26.97
N LEU A 59 -15.92 3.13 26.40
CA LEU A 59 -15.80 2.25 25.24
C LEU A 59 -15.69 0.77 25.63
N ALA A 60 -15.63 0.43 26.92
CA ALA A 60 -15.50 -0.96 27.39
C ALA A 60 -16.58 -1.91 26.83
N PRO A 61 -17.87 -1.52 26.70
CA PRO A 61 -18.88 -2.36 26.05
C PRO A 61 -18.59 -2.68 24.58
N PHE A 62 -17.71 -1.91 23.95
CA PHE A 62 -17.27 -2.03 22.56
C PHE A 62 -15.83 -2.52 22.45
N TYR A 63 -15.26 -3.15 23.49
CA TYR A 63 -14.00 -3.87 23.34
C TYR A 63 -14.20 -5.24 22.70
N ALA A 64 -13.22 -5.63 21.90
CA ALA A 64 -13.16 -6.96 21.33
C ALA A 64 -12.99 -7.97 22.47
N PRO A 65 -13.62 -9.17 22.39
CA PRO A 65 -13.31 -10.24 23.32
C PRO A 65 -11.84 -10.64 23.18
N GLU A 66 -11.29 -11.31 24.18
CA GLU A 66 -9.95 -11.89 24.08
C GLU A 66 -9.89 -12.88 22.92
N HIS A 67 -8.88 -12.73 22.07
CA HIS A 67 -8.74 -13.54 20.86
C HIS A 67 -7.31 -13.53 20.33
N ILE A 68 -7.00 -14.55 19.53
CA ILE A 68 -5.76 -14.61 18.73
C ILE A 68 -6.15 -14.61 17.25
N PRO A 69 -5.71 -13.63 16.44
CA PRO A 69 -5.93 -13.67 15.00
C PRO A 69 -5.10 -14.79 14.36
N THR A 70 -5.71 -15.58 13.48
CA THR A 70 -4.99 -16.62 12.73
C THR A 70 -4.20 -16.05 11.56
N TRP A 71 -4.69 -14.95 10.97
CA TRP A 71 -3.93 -14.14 10.03
C TRP A 71 -3.13 -13.07 10.78
N SER A 72 -1.92 -13.43 11.19
CA SER A 72 -0.92 -12.51 11.78
C SER A 72 0.44 -12.76 11.13
N PRO A 73 0.64 -12.36 9.87
CA PRO A 73 1.95 -12.48 9.26
C PRO A 73 2.95 -11.63 10.05
N GLU A 74 4.08 -12.24 10.43
CA GLU A 74 5.25 -11.55 10.97
C GLU A 74 6.30 -11.38 9.87
N PRO A 75 6.10 -10.44 8.92
CA PRO A 75 7.02 -10.29 7.81
C PRO A 75 8.38 -9.81 8.32
N PRO A 76 9.48 -10.35 7.77
CA PRO A 76 10.83 -9.89 8.07
C PRO A 76 10.98 -8.39 7.85
N PHE A 77 11.91 -7.77 8.59
CA PHE A 77 12.18 -6.33 8.48
C PHE A 77 12.44 -5.86 7.04
N GLY A 78 13.11 -6.69 6.23
CA GLY A 78 13.36 -6.41 4.80
C GLY A 78 12.07 -6.15 4.01
N PHE A 79 10.98 -6.86 4.28
CA PHE A 79 9.70 -6.62 3.61
C PHE A 79 9.02 -5.32 4.05
N ARG A 80 9.17 -4.94 5.33
CA ARG A 80 8.70 -3.63 5.82
C ARG A 80 9.46 -2.51 5.12
N LEU A 81 10.77 -2.65 4.99
CA LEU A 81 11.63 -1.72 4.27
C LEU A 81 11.28 -1.64 2.78
N ALA A 82 11.11 -2.80 2.13
CA ALA A 82 10.70 -2.88 0.73
C ALA A 82 9.35 -2.18 0.51
N SER A 83 8.36 -2.42 1.38
CA SER A 83 7.05 -1.80 1.28
C SER A 83 7.09 -0.28 1.48
N PHE A 84 7.90 0.22 2.42
CA PHE A 84 8.15 1.65 2.60
C PHE A 84 8.65 2.29 1.30
N PHE A 85 9.69 1.72 0.69
CA PHE A 85 10.25 2.26 -0.54
C PHE A 85 9.34 2.04 -1.75
N LEU A 86 8.55 0.98 -1.77
CA LEU A 86 7.54 0.75 -2.80
C LEU A 86 6.51 1.89 -2.82
N ALA A 87 6.15 2.46 -1.66
CA ALA A 87 5.28 3.63 -1.60
C ALA A 87 5.92 4.86 -2.27
N PHE A 88 7.21 5.12 -2.03
CA PHE A 88 7.95 6.15 -2.75
C PHE A 88 8.07 5.86 -4.25
N ARG A 89 8.22 4.59 -4.63
CA ARG A 89 8.30 4.17 -6.03
C ARG A 89 7.00 4.44 -6.77
N TYR A 90 5.87 4.02 -6.20
CA TYR A 90 4.54 4.17 -6.79
C TYR A 90 4.00 5.60 -6.74
N HIS A 91 4.37 6.36 -5.72
CA HIS A 91 3.92 7.74 -5.53
C HIS A 91 5.06 8.73 -5.68
N PHE A 92 6.01 8.45 -6.58
CA PHE A 92 7.25 9.20 -6.74
C PHE A 92 7.01 10.70 -6.88
N ALA A 93 6.16 11.11 -7.82
CA ALA A 93 5.87 12.53 -8.06
C ALA A 93 5.32 13.23 -6.81
N ALA A 94 4.43 12.57 -6.06
CA ALA A 94 3.82 13.12 -4.86
C ALA A 94 4.79 13.19 -3.68
N LEU A 95 5.48 12.08 -3.36
CA LEU A 95 6.31 11.98 -2.16
C LEU A 95 7.71 12.59 -2.35
N VAL A 96 8.39 12.28 -3.45
CA VAL A 96 9.70 12.90 -3.76
C VAL A 96 9.51 14.38 -4.11
N GLY A 97 8.40 14.73 -4.76
CA GLY A 97 8.06 16.13 -4.97
C GLY A 97 7.76 16.88 -3.67
N ALA A 98 7.08 16.27 -2.69
CA ALA A 98 6.95 16.88 -1.37
C ALA A 98 8.32 17.12 -0.68
N LEU A 99 9.26 16.17 -0.81
CA LEU A 99 10.64 16.36 -0.32
C LEU A 99 11.36 17.50 -1.05
N SER A 100 11.12 17.67 -2.34
CA SER A 100 11.70 18.77 -3.12
C SER A 100 11.31 20.14 -2.54
N VAL A 101 10.10 20.27 -1.98
CA VAL A 101 9.65 21.51 -1.32
C VAL A 101 10.52 21.84 -0.11
N LEU A 102 10.99 20.84 0.65
CA LEU A 102 11.91 21.05 1.78
C LEU A 102 13.30 21.48 1.32
N VAL A 103 13.79 20.92 0.21
CA VAL A 103 15.10 21.24 -0.37
C VAL A 103 15.09 22.66 -0.94
N PHE A 104 14.11 22.98 -1.77
CA PHE A 104 13.98 24.24 -2.49
C PHE A 104 13.11 25.28 -1.76
N TRP A 105 12.94 25.12 -0.46
CA TRP A 105 12.02 25.92 0.33
C TRP A 105 12.17 27.43 0.03
N PRO A 106 11.06 28.12 -0.29
CA PRO A 106 11.07 29.51 -0.73
C PRO A 106 11.59 30.46 0.35
N LYS A 107 12.39 31.48 -0.02
CA LYS A 107 12.79 32.54 0.92
C LYS A 107 11.61 33.44 1.30
N LYS A 108 10.67 33.66 0.36
CA LYS A 108 9.40 34.37 0.55
C LYS A 108 8.34 33.64 -0.28
N ASN A 109 7.24 33.22 0.36
CA ASN A 109 6.10 32.62 -0.33
C ASN A 109 4.80 33.22 0.24
N PRO A 110 3.97 33.87 -0.60
CA PRO A 110 2.67 34.41 -0.15
C PRO A 110 1.74 33.32 0.38
N ASN A 111 1.91 32.06 -0.05
CA ASN A 111 1.14 30.89 0.36
C ASN A 111 1.77 30.11 1.52
N ASN A 112 2.67 30.71 2.30
CA ASN A 112 3.40 29.99 3.36
C ASN A 112 2.49 29.22 4.33
N LYS A 113 1.33 29.78 4.70
CA LYS A 113 0.36 29.09 5.57
C LYS A 113 -0.18 27.80 4.95
N ILE A 114 -0.50 27.83 3.65
CA ILE A 114 -1.00 26.66 2.90
C ILE A 114 0.11 25.62 2.78
N VAL A 115 1.32 26.03 2.44
CA VAL A 115 2.47 25.13 2.28
C VAL A 115 2.80 24.43 3.61
N ILE A 116 2.80 25.16 4.72
CA ILE A 116 2.99 24.60 6.07
C ILE A 116 1.85 23.62 6.40
N PHE A 117 0.59 24.03 6.20
CA PHE A 117 -0.56 23.18 6.46
C PHE A 117 -0.50 21.87 5.67
N LEU A 118 -0.27 21.93 4.35
CA LEU A 118 -0.17 20.76 3.50
C LEU A 118 1.03 19.87 3.87
N SER A 119 2.16 20.46 4.27
CA SER A 119 3.33 19.71 4.74
C SER A 119 3.02 18.94 6.03
N VAL A 120 2.38 19.59 7.00
CA VAL A 120 1.98 18.96 8.27
C VAL A 120 0.93 17.89 8.03
N LEU A 121 -0.09 18.18 7.20
CA LEU A 121 -1.13 17.22 6.86
C LEU A 121 -0.56 15.97 6.19
N LEU A 122 0.33 16.15 5.20
CA LEU A 122 1.01 15.06 4.53
C LEU A 122 1.85 14.24 5.52
N ALA A 123 2.62 14.90 6.39
CA ALA A 123 3.45 14.21 7.39
C ALA A 123 2.60 13.40 8.38
N VAL A 124 1.48 13.94 8.87
CA VAL A 124 0.57 13.25 9.77
C VAL A 124 -0.07 12.03 9.08
N PHE A 125 -0.61 12.20 7.88
CA PHE A 125 -1.20 11.07 7.13
C PHE A 125 -0.16 10.01 6.77
N PHE A 126 1.03 10.42 6.35
CA PHE A 126 2.14 9.50 6.07
C PHE A 126 2.51 8.70 7.33
N ALA A 127 2.70 9.37 8.47
CA ALA A 127 3.07 8.73 9.73
C ALA A 127 2.00 7.77 10.25
N LEU A 128 0.72 8.18 10.23
CA LEU A 128 -0.39 7.33 10.68
C LEU A 128 -0.52 6.07 9.82
N HIS A 129 -0.44 6.18 8.50
CA HIS A 129 -0.53 5.02 7.61
C HIS A 129 0.73 4.16 7.62
N ALA A 130 1.91 4.76 7.79
CA ALA A 130 3.16 4.02 7.97
C ALA A 130 3.13 3.22 9.28
N TRP A 131 2.67 3.83 10.37
CA TRP A 131 2.47 3.11 11.62
C TRP A 131 1.44 1.99 11.50
N ALA A 132 0.30 2.26 10.86
CA ALA A 132 -0.75 1.26 10.66
C ALA A 132 -0.24 0.06 9.84
N ALA A 133 0.37 0.30 8.67
CA ALA A 133 0.79 -0.78 7.77
C ALA A 133 2.15 -1.40 8.15
N LEU A 134 3.17 -0.58 8.43
CA LEU A 134 4.54 -1.03 8.67
C LEU A 134 4.84 -1.30 10.15
N GLY A 135 4.06 -0.75 11.08
CA GLY A 135 4.22 -0.95 12.51
C GLY A 135 3.37 -2.09 13.09
N ASN A 136 2.33 -2.52 12.37
CA ASN A 136 1.47 -3.63 12.78
C ASN A 136 1.65 -4.84 11.84
N GLU A 137 0.93 -5.93 12.11
CA GLU A 137 1.17 -7.25 11.51
C GLU A 137 0.06 -7.73 10.55
N TYR A 138 -0.87 -6.86 10.15
CA TYR A 138 -2.00 -7.33 9.32
C TYR A 138 -1.74 -7.27 7.81
N CYS A 139 -1.08 -6.20 7.31
CA CYS A 139 -0.81 -6.01 5.89
C CYS A 139 0.31 -4.97 5.64
N VAL A 140 1.57 -5.42 5.65
CA VAL A 140 2.72 -4.54 5.39
C VAL A 140 2.66 -3.91 4.00
N PHE A 141 2.36 -4.71 2.97
CA PHE A 141 2.27 -4.23 1.59
C PHE A 141 1.01 -3.41 1.25
N CYS A 142 0.16 -3.10 2.24
CA CYS A 142 -0.93 -2.13 2.07
C CYS A 142 -0.43 -0.67 2.10
N PHE A 143 0.79 -0.40 2.60
CA PHE A 143 1.31 0.96 2.73
C PHE A 143 1.34 1.78 1.42
N PRO A 144 1.78 1.23 0.27
CA PRO A 144 1.70 1.93 -1.01
C PRO A 144 0.26 2.22 -1.44
N THR A 145 -0.69 1.32 -1.17
CA THR A 145 -2.10 1.53 -1.46
C THR A 145 -2.68 2.64 -0.59
N TYR A 146 -2.34 2.67 0.70
CA TYR A 146 -2.77 3.74 1.59
C TYR A 146 -2.24 5.11 1.18
N THR A 147 -1.02 5.15 0.65
CA THR A 147 -0.43 6.37 0.09
C THR A 147 -1.27 6.98 -1.03
N ALA A 148 -2.03 6.17 -1.79
CA ALA A 148 -2.93 6.70 -2.82
C ALA A 148 -4.04 7.60 -2.25
N PHE A 149 -4.53 7.34 -1.03
CA PHE A 149 -5.60 8.14 -0.42
C PHE A 149 -5.17 9.58 -0.10
N TYR A 150 -3.89 9.81 0.20
CA TYR A 150 -3.38 11.12 0.60
C TYR A 150 -2.31 11.68 -0.34
N GLY A 151 -1.87 10.94 -1.36
CA GLY A 151 -0.85 11.38 -2.32
C GLY A 151 -1.19 12.70 -3.02
N GLY A 152 -2.48 12.99 -3.22
CA GLY A 152 -2.95 14.28 -3.74
C GLY A 152 -2.51 15.48 -2.90
N VAL A 153 -2.34 15.33 -1.58
CA VAL A 153 -1.81 16.38 -0.69
C VAL A 153 -0.38 16.76 -1.09
N GLY A 154 0.45 15.77 -1.43
CA GLY A 154 1.82 15.99 -1.91
C GLY A 154 1.85 16.75 -3.24
N LEU A 155 0.97 16.41 -4.18
CA LEU A 155 0.85 17.12 -5.46
C LEU A 155 0.39 18.57 -5.27
N LEU A 156 -0.60 18.80 -4.40
CA LEU A 156 -1.05 20.15 -4.05
C LEU A 156 0.06 20.97 -3.36
N LEU A 157 0.86 20.34 -2.49
CA LEU A 157 2.00 20.97 -1.83
C LEU A 157 3.05 21.44 -2.86
N ILE A 158 3.33 20.63 -3.87
CA ILE A 158 4.22 21.01 -4.98
C ILE A 158 3.61 22.17 -5.75
N ALA A 159 2.36 22.07 -6.19
CA ALA A 159 1.69 23.11 -6.97
C ALA A 159 1.66 24.47 -6.24
N ALA A 160 1.41 24.47 -4.93
CA ALA A 160 1.34 25.68 -4.10
C ALA A 160 2.71 26.34 -3.83
N SER A 161 3.80 25.60 -3.99
CA SER A 161 5.16 26.06 -3.65
C SER A 161 6.07 26.28 -4.86
N LEU A 162 5.88 25.53 -5.95
CA LEU A 162 6.74 25.48 -7.13
C LEU A 162 7.09 26.86 -7.72
N PRO A 163 6.16 27.82 -7.89
CA PRO A 163 6.47 29.14 -8.45
C PRO A 163 7.46 29.95 -7.61
N TYR A 164 7.66 29.58 -6.34
CA TYR A 164 8.46 30.34 -5.37
C TYR A 164 9.76 29.62 -4.97
N TRP A 165 10.05 28.45 -5.54
CA TRP A 165 11.21 27.63 -5.17
C TRP A 165 12.53 28.40 -5.29
N ASN A 166 13.35 28.32 -4.25
CA ASN A 166 14.71 28.83 -4.28
C ASN A 166 15.62 27.78 -4.93
N LEU A 167 15.81 27.87 -6.25
CA LEU A 167 16.71 26.99 -7.03
C LEU A 167 18.19 27.09 -6.63
N THR A 168 18.51 28.02 -5.73
CA THR A 168 19.81 28.13 -5.08
C THR A 168 19.71 27.93 -3.58
N PRO A 169 19.37 26.71 -3.13
CA PRO A 169 19.30 26.42 -1.71
C PRO A 169 20.69 26.52 -1.06
N PRO A 170 20.76 26.79 0.25
CA PRO A 170 22.02 26.74 0.98
C PRO A 170 22.65 25.33 0.86
N PRO A 171 24.01 25.21 0.88
CA PRO A 171 24.69 23.95 0.61
C PRO A 171 24.21 22.77 1.44
N TRP A 172 23.92 22.97 2.73
CA TRP A 172 23.44 21.90 3.61
C TRP A 172 22.11 21.30 3.14
N ARG A 173 21.17 22.12 2.62
CA ARG A 173 19.90 21.62 2.06
C ARG A 173 20.10 20.87 0.76
N ALA A 174 21.02 21.34 -0.08
CA ALA A 174 21.36 20.65 -1.33
C ALA A 174 21.99 19.27 -1.04
N TRP A 175 22.91 19.20 -0.07
CA TRP A 175 23.54 17.95 0.36
C TRP A 175 22.55 16.98 1.00
N THR A 176 21.77 17.44 1.99
CA THR A 176 20.79 16.57 2.65
C THR A 176 19.72 16.09 1.67
N GLY A 177 19.24 16.96 0.79
CA GLY A 177 18.29 16.61 -0.27
C GLY A 177 18.86 15.57 -1.24
N PHE A 178 20.10 15.76 -1.69
CA PHE A 178 20.74 14.82 -2.61
C PHE A 178 21.00 13.46 -1.96
N ILE A 179 21.51 13.43 -0.73
CA ILE A 179 21.72 12.17 0.03
C ILE A 179 20.38 11.46 0.26
N ALA A 180 19.34 12.19 0.68
CA ALA A 180 18.01 11.63 0.85
C ALA A 180 17.48 11.02 -0.45
N LEU A 181 17.67 11.71 -1.58
CA LEU A 181 17.26 11.20 -2.89
C LEU A 181 18.04 9.93 -3.27
N LEU A 182 19.34 9.85 -3.02
CA LEU A 182 20.12 8.64 -3.26
C LEU A 182 19.63 7.45 -2.42
N ILE A 183 19.33 7.67 -1.13
CA ILE A 183 18.77 6.65 -0.25
C ILE A 183 17.42 6.17 -0.79
N LEU A 184 16.56 7.11 -1.23
CA LEU A 184 15.27 6.76 -1.84
C LEU A 184 15.45 5.98 -3.14
N LEU A 185 16.36 6.39 -4.02
CA LEU A 185 16.63 5.68 -5.27
C LEU A 185 17.14 4.25 -5.01
N ALA A 186 18.06 4.08 -4.06
CA ALA A 186 18.53 2.77 -3.63
C ALA A 186 17.38 1.91 -3.09
N GLY A 187 16.58 2.46 -2.18
CA GLY A 187 15.45 1.75 -1.59
C GLY A 187 14.35 1.41 -2.60
N MET A 188 14.05 2.32 -3.53
CA MET A 188 13.09 2.06 -4.61
C MET A 188 13.58 0.96 -5.55
N ALA A 189 14.88 0.96 -5.90
CA ALA A 189 15.48 -0.12 -6.67
C ALA A 189 15.46 -1.46 -5.93
N TYR A 190 15.72 -1.46 -4.61
CA TYR A 190 15.56 -2.62 -3.74
C TYR A 190 14.11 -3.15 -3.77
N SER A 191 13.11 -2.26 -3.66
CA SER A 191 11.70 -2.64 -3.72
C SER A 191 11.23 -3.10 -5.12
N ALA A 192 12.01 -2.81 -6.16
CA ALA A 192 11.72 -3.18 -7.55
C ALA A 192 12.46 -4.45 -8.00
N GLU A 193 13.15 -5.14 -7.09
CA GLU A 193 13.99 -6.30 -7.41
C GLU A 193 13.25 -7.35 -8.24
N GLY A 194 12.04 -7.76 -7.84
CA GLY A 194 11.23 -8.73 -8.60
C GLY A 194 10.88 -8.22 -9.99
N THR A 195 10.51 -6.94 -10.12
CA THR A 195 10.23 -6.33 -11.43
C THR A 195 11.47 -6.32 -12.34
N VAL A 196 12.64 -6.00 -11.78
CA VAL A 196 13.89 -5.99 -12.55
C VAL A 196 14.29 -7.41 -12.96
N ARG A 197 14.15 -8.38 -12.06
CA ARG A 197 14.37 -9.80 -12.38
C ARG A 197 13.51 -10.25 -13.54
N ASP A 198 12.21 -9.93 -13.52
CA ASP A 198 11.26 -10.39 -14.53
C ASP A 198 11.50 -9.72 -15.91
N LEU A 199 12.20 -8.58 -15.95
CA LEU A 199 12.64 -7.93 -17.18
C LEU A 199 13.95 -8.48 -17.76
N LEU A 200 14.69 -9.28 -16.99
CA LEU A 200 15.98 -9.84 -17.38
C LEU A 200 15.84 -11.31 -17.81
N PRO A 201 16.78 -11.84 -18.62
CA PRO A 201 16.79 -13.26 -18.93
C PRO A 201 16.83 -14.12 -17.66
N GLU A 202 16.11 -15.24 -17.63
CA GLU A 202 15.96 -16.11 -16.44
C GLU A 202 17.28 -16.50 -15.75
N ASN A 203 18.36 -16.68 -16.54
CA ASN A 203 19.67 -17.06 -16.03
C ASN A 203 20.64 -15.87 -15.85
N PHE A 204 20.16 -14.62 -15.90
CA PHE A 204 21.02 -13.43 -15.89
C PHE A 204 21.89 -13.35 -14.63
N TYR A 205 21.27 -13.40 -13.44
CA TYR A 205 22.01 -13.31 -12.17
C TYR A 205 22.96 -14.49 -11.97
N ARG A 206 22.52 -15.69 -12.37
CA ARG A 206 23.37 -16.89 -12.36
C ARG A 206 24.60 -16.72 -13.24
N ARG A 207 24.46 -16.15 -14.44
CA ARG A 207 25.58 -15.85 -15.34
C ARG A 207 26.51 -14.79 -14.76
N LEU A 208 25.98 -13.76 -14.09
CA LEU A 208 26.80 -12.74 -13.44
C LEU A 208 27.73 -13.34 -12.38
N VAL A 209 27.22 -14.22 -11.52
CA VAL A 209 28.04 -14.84 -10.46
C VAL A 209 29.01 -15.90 -11.00
N MET A 210 28.84 -16.36 -12.24
CA MET A 210 29.75 -17.25 -12.95
C MET A 210 30.90 -16.51 -13.66
N LEU A 211 30.90 -15.18 -13.70
CA LEU A 211 32.01 -14.41 -14.27
C LEU A 211 33.29 -14.62 -13.45
N PRO A 212 34.48 -14.60 -14.08
CA PRO A 212 35.75 -14.68 -13.37
C PRO A 212 35.92 -13.47 -12.44
N MET A 213 36.37 -13.71 -11.21
CA MET A 213 36.56 -12.64 -10.22
C MET A 213 37.93 -11.98 -10.40
N PRO A 214 37.99 -10.65 -10.64
CA PRO A 214 39.26 -9.95 -10.79
C PRO A 214 40.18 -10.18 -9.57
N GLY A 215 41.42 -10.58 -9.83
CA GLY A 215 42.40 -10.86 -8.78
C GLY A 215 42.39 -12.29 -8.23
N PHE A 216 41.51 -13.18 -8.70
CA PHE A 216 41.42 -14.58 -8.26
C PHE A 216 41.65 -15.62 -9.40
N GLY A 217 42.37 -15.22 -10.45
CA GLY A 217 42.63 -16.09 -11.61
C GLY A 217 41.33 -16.48 -12.33
N GLU A 218 41.17 -17.76 -12.66
CA GLU A 218 39.98 -18.32 -13.32
C GLU A 218 38.82 -18.62 -12.36
N ALA A 219 38.97 -18.33 -11.06
CA ALA A 219 37.91 -18.58 -10.09
C ALA A 219 36.72 -17.65 -10.36
N GLN A 220 35.53 -18.24 -10.45
CA GLN A 220 34.28 -17.51 -10.63
C GLN A 220 33.90 -16.78 -9.34
N ILE A 221 33.14 -15.68 -9.46
CA ILE A 221 32.67 -14.89 -8.30
C ILE A 221 32.05 -15.82 -7.25
N TRP A 222 31.12 -16.69 -7.63
CA TRP A 222 30.46 -17.56 -6.65
C TRP A 222 31.43 -18.52 -5.96
N GLN A 223 32.45 -19.02 -6.66
CA GLN A 223 33.45 -19.94 -6.10
C GLN A 223 34.31 -19.26 -5.04
N VAL A 224 34.65 -17.99 -5.24
CA VAL A 224 35.43 -17.22 -4.26
C VAL A 224 34.62 -17.06 -2.96
N PHE A 225 33.34 -16.72 -3.06
CA PHE A 225 32.48 -16.55 -1.88
C PHE A 225 32.15 -17.89 -1.22
N ALA A 226 31.91 -18.95 -2.00
CA ALA A 226 31.70 -20.29 -1.47
C ALA A 226 32.92 -20.78 -0.68
N ASN A 227 34.12 -20.65 -1.24
CA ASN A 227 35.35 -21.11 -0.60
C ASN A 227 35.75 -20.26 0.63
N LYS A 228 35.44 -18.95 0.64
CA LYS A 228 35.86 -18.04 1.71
C LYS A 228 34.84 -17.92 2.85
N PHE A 229 33.55 -18.01 2.54
CA PHE A 229 32.47 -17.73 3.48
C PHE A 229 31.51 -18.91 3.67
N GLY A 230 31.72 -20.03 2.97
CA GLY A 230 30.85 -21.21 3.05
C GLY A 230 29.45 -20.99 2.48
N LEU A 231 29.28 -20.00 1.59
CA LEU A 231 27.99 -19.65 1.01
C LEU A 231 27.65 -20.56 -0.17
N GLU A 232 26.38 -20.89 -0.34
CA GLU A 232 25.92 -21.60 -1.53
C GLU A 232 25.80 -20.66 -2.73
N MET A 233 25.87 -21.22 -3.94
CA MET A 233 25.65 -20.45 -5.17
C MET A 233 24.30 -19.72 -5.16
N ARG A 234 23.28 -20.35 -4.55
CA ARG A 234 21.95 -19.77 -4.40
C ARG A 234 21.98 -18.49 -3.57
N ASP A 235 22.61 -18.52 -2.39
CA ASP A 235 22.70 -17.36 -1.49
C ASP A 235 23.36 -16.16 -2.19
N ILE A 236 24.41 -16.43 -2.96
CA ILE A 236 25.15 -15.40 -3.70
C ILE A 236 24.29 -14.85 -4.85
N THR A 237 23.58 -15.73 -5.55
CA THR A 237 22.66 -15.33 -6.64
C THR A 237 21.52 -14.46 -6.09
N ASP A 238 20.87 -14.88 -5.01
CA ASP A 238 19.79 -14.14 -4.34
C ASP A 238 20.31 -12.78 -3.83
N THR A 239 21.52 -12.73 -3.29
CA THR A 239 22.17 -11.48 -2.86
C THR A 239 22.45 -10.54 -4.04
N VAL A 240 22.98 -11.06 -5.15
CA VAL A 240 23.24 -10.25 -6.35
C VAL A 240 21.96 -9.75 -6.97
N GLN A 241 20.89 -10.55 -6.97
CA GLN A 241 19.57 -10.15 -7.44
C GLN A 241 19.03 -8.92 -6.70
N VAL A 242 19.28 -8.83 -5.40
CA VAL A 242 18.91 -7.70 -4.55
C VAL A 242 19.83 -6.48 -4.74
N ILE A 243 21.15 -6.70 -4.80
CA ILE A 243 22.14 -5.60 -4.83
C ILE A 243 22.29 -4.98 -6.22
N PHE A 244 22.10 -5.76 -7.28
CA PHE A 244 22.32 -5.31 -8.65
C PHE A 244 21.44 -4.11 -9.05
N PRO A 245 20.10 -4.12 -8.86
CA PRO A 245 19.26 -2.96 -9.16
C PRO A 245 19.68 -1.71 -8.39
N VAL A 246 20.03 -1.88 -7.11
CA VAL A 246 20.49 -0.79 -6.22
C VAL A 246 21.78 -0.16 -6.77
N THR A 247 22.74 -0.99 -7.17
CA THR A 247 24.05 -0.55 -7.68
C THR A 247 23.89 0.21 -8.99
N VAL A 248 23.04 -0.30 -9.89
CA VAL A 248 22.74 0.36 -11.17
C VAL A 248 22.08 1.72 -10.94
N ALA A 249 21.07 1.80 -10.06
CA ALA A 249 20.37 3.05 -9.76
C ALA A 249 21.29 4.11 -9.14
N LEU A 250 22.11 3.74 -8.16
CA LEU A 250 23.06 4.65 -7.51
C LEU A 250 24.15 5.12 -8.47
N THR A 251 24.72 4.21 -9.26
CA THR A 251 25.75 4.54 -10.25
C THR A 251 25.19 5.50 -11.30
N GLY A 252 23.98 5.25 -11.81
CA GLY A 252 23.30 6.15 -12.74
C GLY A 252 23.08 7.55 -12.17
N ALA A 253 22.63 7.66 -10.92
CA ALA A 253 22.43 8.94 -10.26
C ALA A 253 23.73 9.73 -10.05
N ILE A 254 24.81 9.04 -9.66
CA ILE A 254 26.14 9.64 -9.49
C ILE A 254 26.71 10.10 -10.83
N LEU A 255 26.61 9.27 -11.87
CA LEU A 255 27.05 9.63 -13.23
C LEU A 255 26.29 10.86 -13.75
N LEU A 256 24.98 10.94 -13.52
CA LEU A 256 24.19 12.12 -13.88
C LEU A 256 24.67 13.37 -13.13
N ALA A 257 24.98 13.26 -11.84
CA ALA A 257 25.54 14.35 -11.06
C ALA A 257 26.87 14.86 -11.66
N LEU A 258 27.74 13.94 -12.08
CA LEU A 258 29.01 14.25 -12.73
C LEU A 258 28.80 14.91 -14.11
N LEU A 259 27.86 14.43 -14.92
CA LEU A 259 27.52 15.05 -16.20
C LEU A 259 26.99 16.48 -16.02
N ILE A 260 26.11 16.70 -15.05
CA ILE A 260 25.59 18.04 -14.71
C ILE A 260 26.71 18.93 -14.18
N LEU A 261 27.64 18.42 -13.37
CA LEU A 261 28.82 19.16 -12.94
C LEU A 261 29.66 19.64 -14.13
N LEU A 262 29.91 18.77 -15.12
CA LEU A 262 30.65 19.12 -16.32
C LEU A 262 29.91 20.14 -17.19
N ALA A 263 28.59 20.00 -17.33
CA ALA A 263 27.73 20.91 -18.11
C ALA A 263 27.52 22.28 -17.44
N ILE A 264 27.53 22.36 -16.10
CA ILE A 264 27.42 23.63 -15.38
C ILE A 264 28.78 24.33 -15.29
N ARG A 265 29.91 23.60 -15.31
CA ARG A 265 31.24 24.25 -15.36
C ARG A 265 31.45 25.13 -16.59
N SER A 266 30.73 24.89 -17.69
CA SER A 266 30.74 25.75 -18.88
C SER A 266 29.80 26.96 -18.80
N PHE A 267 28.89 27.02 -17.83
CA PHE A 267 27.96 28.13 -17.62
C PHE A 267 28.05 28.65 -16.17
N ALA A 268 28.56 29.86 -15.98
CA ALA A 268 28.88 30.44 -14.66
C ALA A 268 27.67 30.59 -13.70
N SER A 269 27.18 29.51 -13.06
CA SER A 269 26.21 29.56 -11.95
C SER A 269 25.82 28.20 -11.32
N LYS A 270 26.01 28.11 -9.99
CA LYS A 270 25.12 27.56 -8.93
C LYS A 270 24.93 26.03 -8.76
N SER A 271 24.44 25.67 -7.56
CA SER A 271 24.49 24.37 -6.85
C SER A 271 24.18 23.12 -7.70
N VAL A 272 25.23 22.41 -8.13
CA VAL A 272 25.16 21.18 -8.94
C VAL A 272 24.25 20.11 -8.34
N LEU A 273 24.32 19.91 -7.03
CA LEU A 273 23.50 18.90 -6.32
C LEU A 273 22.02 19.23 -6.39
N ALA A 274 21.67 20.52 -6.29
CA ALA A 274 20.30 20.99 -6.38
C ALA A 274 19.75 20.79 -7.80
N TYR A 275 20.53 21.10 -8.84
CA TYR A 275 20.13 20.83 -10.23
C TYR A 275 20.05 19.33 -10.54
N THR A 276 20.95 18.52 -9.98
CA THR A 276 20.89 17.05 -10.11
C THR A 276 19.64 16.49 -9.47
N PHE A 277 19.31 16.94 -8.25
CA PHE A 277 18.06 16.58 -7.59
C PHE A 277 16.86 16.96 -8.47
N LEU A 278 16.83 18.19 -8.98
CA LEU A 278 15.72 18.67 -9.82
C LEU A 278 15.59 17.85 -11.10
N ALA A 279 16.69 17.55 -11.77
CA ALA A 279 16.70 16.71 -12.97
C ALA A 279 16.16 15.31 -12.66
N LEU A 280 16.65 14.65 -11.62
CA LEU A 280 16.16 13.33 -11.19
C LEU A 280 14.68 13.36 -10.79
N PHE A 281 14.22 14.43 -10.13
CA PHE A 281 12.80 14.60 -9.81
C PHE A 281 11.95 14.77 -11.08
N VAL A 282 12.36 15.62 -12.01
CA VAL A 282 11.62 15.86 -13.27
C VAL A 282 11.60 14.60 -14.12
N PHE A 283 12.75 13.97 -14.38
CA PHE A 283 12.81 12.73 -15.15
C PHE A 283 12.10 11.59 -14.43
N GLY A 284 12.28 11.43 -13.12
CA GLY A 284 11.58 10.40 -12.34
C GLY A 284 10.07 10.59 -12.36
N SER A 285 9.58 11.84 -12.36
CA SER A 285 8.15 12.14 -12.50
C SER A 285 7.66 11.88 -13.93
N LEU A 286 8.44 12.23 -14.95
CA LEU A 286 8.10 11.99 -16.35
C LEU A 286 8.04 10.47 -16.66
N PHE A 287 8.96 9.70 -16.09
CA PHE A 287 9.03 8.25 -16.24
C PHE A 287 8.28 7.49 -15.14
N SER A 288 7.54 8.17 -14.27
CA SER A 288 6.78 7.48 -13.22
C SER A 288 5.77 6.47 -13.78
N PRO A 289 5.11 6.67 -14.95
CA PRO A 289 4.24 5.65 -15.54
C PRO A 289 4.97 4.40 -16.05
N SER A 290 6.32 4.37 -16.03
CA SER A 290 7.09 3.19 -16.44
C SER A 290 7.05 2.07 -15.41
N VAL A 291 7.16 0.82 -15.88
CA VAL A 291 7.17 -0.41 -15.04
C VAL A 291 8.25 -0.37 -13.95
N LEU A 292 9.38 0.30 -14.20
CA LEU A 292 10.49 0.42 -13.25
C LEU A 292 10.20 1.38 -12.08
N LEU A 293 9.35 2.39 -12.28
CA LEU A 293 8.93 3.32 -11.23
C LEU A 293 7.54 2.97 -10.72
N ALA A 294 6.48 3.70 -11.10
CA ALA A 294 5.14 3.36 -10.64
C ALA A 294 4.57 2.21 -11.47
N GLY A 295 4.50 2.41 -12.79
CA GLY A 295 3.79 1.51 -13.69
C GLY A 295 2.35 1.31 -13.22
N GLU A 296 1.76 0.18 -13.60
CA GLU A 296 0.49 -0.28 -13.06
C GLU A 296 0.76 -1.31 -11.94
N TYR A 297 0.04 -1.21 -10.83
CA TYR A 297 0.08 -2.22 -9.78
C TYR A 297 -0.64 -3.49 -10.25
N GLN A 298 0.13 -4.48 -10.71
CA GLN A 298 -0.42 -5.72 -11.27
C GLN A 298 -0.83 -6.76 -10.22
N GLY A 299 -0.69 -6.48 -8.91
CA GLY A 299 -0.90 -7.49 -7.85
C GLY A 299 -2.31 -8.09 -7.80
N TYR A 300 -3.30 -7.37 -8.33
CA TYR A 300 -4.68 -7.84 -8.51
C TYR A 300 -5.10 -7.88 -9.99
N SER A 301 -4.16 -7.69 -10.90
CA SER A 301 -4.46 -7.67 -12.32
C SER A 301 -4.88 -9.06 -12.77
N CYS A 302 -5.95 -9.07 -13.53
CA CYS A 302 -6.51 -10.27 -14.11
C CYS A 302 -6.49 -10.06 -15.62
N PRO A 303 -5.70 -10.84 -16.38
CA PRO A 303 -5.46 -10.58 -17.81
C PRO A 303 -6.71 -10.76 -18.69
N GLY A 304 -7.82 -11.26 -18.12
CA GLY A 304 -9.08 -11.46 -18.80
C GLY A 304 -10.26 -10.86 -18.04
N ASN A 305 -11.37 -10.65 -18.76
CA ASN A 305 -12.63 -10.22 -18.16
C ASN A 305 -13.17 -11.34 -17.26
N THR A 306 -13.25 -11.09 -15.94
CA THR A 306 -13.78 -12.06 -14.97
C THR A 306 -15.30 -12.10 -14.92
N LEU A 307 -15.98 -11.06 -15.41
CA LEU A 307 -17.43 -10.94 -15.28
C LEU A 307 -18.19 -12.13 -15.91
N PRO A 308 -17.87 -12.59 -17.13
CA PRO A 308 -18.54 -13.77 -17.70
C PRO A 308 -18.33 -15.05 -16.88
N GLY A 309 -17.17 -15.19 -16.23
CA GLY A 309 -16.89 -16.29 -15.32
C GLY A 309 -17.82 -16.27 -14.11
N TYR A 310 -17.91 -15.13 -13.44
CA TYR A 310 -18.83 -14.93 -12.31
C TYR A 310 -20.30 -15.10 -12.70
N GLU A 311 -20.73 -14.59 -13.86
CA GLU A 311 -22.12 -14.73 -14.35
C GLU A 311 -22.47 -16.19 -14.67
N THR A 312 -21.57 -16.90 -15.37
CA THR A 312 -21.79 -18.30 -15.75
C THR A 312 -21.83 -19.20 -14.51
N VAL A 313 -20.86 -19.04 -13.61
CA VAL A 313 -20.82 -19.84 -12.37
C VAL A 313 -21.98 -19.46 -11.45
N GLY A 314 -22.28 -18.17 -11.31
CA GLY A 314 -23.40 -17.67 -10.52
C GLY A 314 -24.74 -18.20 -10.99
N ALA A 315 -25.01 -18.18 -12.30
CA ALA A 315 -26.21 -18.75 -12.89
C ALA A 315 -26.31 -20.26 -12.64
N ALA A 316 -25.23 -21.01 -12.88
CA ALA A 316 -25.22 -22.45 -12.65
C ALA A 316 -25.45 -22.81 -11.16
N LEU A 317 -24.95 -22.00 -10.23
CA LEU A 317 -25.22 -22.16 -8.80
C LEU A 317 -26.66 -21.79 -8.45
N ALA A 318 -27.22 -20.71 -9.00
CA ALA A 318 -28.59 -20.28 -8.75
C ALA A 318 -29.64 -21.30 -9.23
N GLU A 319 -29.34 -22.07 -10.28
CA GLU A 319 -30.17 -23.20 -10.73
C GLU A 319 -30.22 -24.35 -9.71
N ARG A 320 -29.20 -24.47 -8.85
CA ARG A 320 -28.97 -25.63 -7.97
C ARG A 320 -29.18 -25.33 -6.50
N ILE A 321 -29.02 -24.07 -6.10
CA ILE A 321 -29.20 -23.59 -4.73
C ILE A 321 -30.52 -22.82 -4.69
N PRO A 322 -31.56 -23.36 -4.03
CA PRO A 322 -32.82 -22.66 -3.87
C PRO A 322 -32.66 -21.29 -3.17
N PRO A 323 -33.50 -20.29 -3.51
CA PRO A 323 -33.53 -19.03 -2.79
C PRO A 323 -33.76 -19.25 -1.29
N GLY A 324 -33.07 -18.49 -0.44
CA GLY A 324 -33.23 -18.59 1.01
C GLY A 324 -32.39 -19.66 1.71
N SER A 325 -31.72 -20.55 0.97
CA SER A 325 -30.90 -21.62 1.54
C SER A 325 -29.75 -21.11 2.42
N LYS A 326 -29.40 -21.89 3.45
CA LYS A 326 -28.21 -21.67 4.26
C LYS A 326 -26.98 -22.23 3.56
N VAL A 327 -25.99 -21.39 3.34
CA VAL A 327 -24.76 -21.73 2.60
C VAL A 327 -23.55 -21.55 3.52
N TYR A 328 -22.77 -22.62 3.66
CA TYR A 328 -21.42 -22.53 4.20
C TYR A 328 -20.48 -22.05 3.10
N TRP A 329 -19.82 -20.91 3.31
CA TRP A 329 -18.89 -20.33 2.36
C TRP A 329 -17.44 -20.51 2.80
N ASN A 330 -16.62 -21.09 1.93
CA ASN A 330 -15.16 -21.07 2.06
C ASN A 330 -14.53 -20.84 0.69
N GLY A 331 -14.51 -19.57 0.29
CA GLY A 331 -13.82 -19.11 -0.91
C GLY A 331 -13.18 -17.74 -0.70
N TYR A 332 -12.33 -17.36 -1.64
CA TYR A 332 -11.54 -16.13 -1.57
C TYR A 332 -12.36 -14.88 -1.94
N ALA A 333 -13.16 -14.96 -3.01
CA ALA A 333 -13.95 -13.84 -3.51
C ALA A 333 -15.46 -14.15 -3.42
N PRO A 334 -16.26 -13.40 -2.65
CA PRO A 334 -17.68 -13.66 -2.48
C PRO A 334 -18.56 -13.16 -3.64
N THR A 335 -17.97 -12.62 -4.71
CA THR A 335 -18.69 -12.00 -5.84
C THR A 335 -19.77 -12.90 -6.42
N THR A 336 -19.50 -14.20 -6.54
CA THR A 336 -20.47 -15.18 -7.08
C THR A 336 -21.71 -15.34 -6.20
N LEU A 337 -21.63 -15.05 -4.89
CA LEU A 337 -22.78 -15.11 -3.99
C LEU A 337 -23.83 -14.06 -4.31
N LEU A 338 -23.48 -12.98 -5.03
CA LEU A 338 -24.42 -11.94 -5.46
C LEU A 338 -25.49 -12.47 -6.43
N TYR A 339 -25.23 -13.60 -7.10
CA TYR A 339 -26.17 -14.25 -8.00
C TYR A 339 -27.13 -15.22 -7.30
N LEU A 340 -26.96 -15.43 -5.98
CA LEU A 340 -27.76 -16.37 -5.20
C LEU A 340 -28.82 -15.60 -4.40
N PRO A 341 -30.09 -15.60 -4.85
CA PRO A 341 -31.11 -14.74 -4.26
C PRO A 341 -31.44 -15.18 -2.82
N GLY A 342 -31.25 -14.25 -1.88
CA GLY A 342 -31.71 -14.43 -0.49
C GLY A 342 -31.00 -15.53 0.30
N VAL A 343 -29.87 -16.06 -0.17
CA VAL A 343 -29.12 -17.06 0.60
C VAL A 343 -28.68 -16.48 1.94
N GLN A 344 -28.67 -17.35 2.95
CA GLN A 344 -28.15 -17.03 4.26
C GLN A 344 -26.70 -17.49 4.32
N ILE A 345 -25.82 -16.61 4.75
CA ILE A 345 -24.40 -16.88 4.94
C ILE A 345 -23.98 -16.38 6.33
N LEU A 346 -22.94 -16.97 6.89
CA LEU A 346 -22.28 -16.42 8.06
C LEU A 346 -21.39 -15.25 7.62
N PRO A 347 -21.67 -13.98 7.96
CA PRO A 347 -20.94 -12.84 7.40
C PRO A 347 -19.43 -12.88 7.67
N GLY A 348 -19.03 -13.46 8.81
CA GLY A 348 -17.63 -13.67 9.16
C GLY A 348 -16.88 -14.61 8.20
N GLN A 349 -17.56 -15.38 7.35
CA GLN A 349 -16.91 -16.22 6.34
C GLN A 349 -16.48 -15.43 5.09
N LEU A 350 -17.08 -14.26 4.84
CA LEU A 350 -16.79 -13.44 3.65
C LEU A 350 -15.34 -12.95 3.59
N HIS A 351 -14.69 -12.81 4.75
CA HIS A 351 -13.30 -12.39 4.88
C HIS A 351 -12.35 -13.55 5.24
N GLY A 352 -12.83 -14.80 5.23
CA GLY A 352 -12.00 -16.00 5.44
C GLY A 352 -11.08 -15.91 6.66
N GLY A 353 -9.78 -16.12 6.45
CA GLY A 353 -8.77 -16.07 7.51
C GLY A 353 -8.62 -14.69 8.19
N TYR A 354 -8.98 -13.60 7.52
CA TYR A 354 -8.86 -12.24 8.10
C TYR A 354 -9.84 -11.99 9.25
N SER A 355 -10.97 -12.71 9.26
CA SER A 355 -12.02 -12.66 10.29
C SER A 355 -11.99 -13.85 11.24
N PHE A 356 -11.15 -14.87 10.98
CA PHE A 356 -11.03 -16.03 11.84
C PHE A 356 -10.16 -15.73 13.08
N ARG A 357 -10.66 -16.13 14.25
CA ARG A 357 -10.06 -15.91 15.57
C ARG A 357 -10.02 -17.21 16.37
N ILE A 358 -8.98 -17.40 17.15
CA ILE A 358 -8.94 -18.41 18.22
C ILE A 358 -9.46 -17.72 19.48
N SER A 359 -10.62 -18.16 19.98
CA SER A 359 -11.26 -17.65 21.19
C SER A 359 -12.38 -18.61 21.60
N ASP A 360 -12.67 -18.68 22.90
CA ASP A 360 -13.77 -19.46 23.46
C ASP A 360 -15.08 -18.64 23.58
N ASP A 361 -15.04 -17.32 23.33
CA ASP A 361 -16.22 -16.44 23.39
C ASP A 361 -16.92 -16.30 22.02
N ASP A 362 -17.67 -17.34 21.63
CA ASP A 362 -18.47 -17.35 20.40
C ASP A 362 -19.44 -16.15 20.31
N ALA A 363 -20.00 -15.71 21.44
CA ALA A 363 -20.95 -14.61 21.47
C ALA A 363 -20.25 -13.28 21.22
N GLY A 364 -19.07 -13.09 21.82
CA GLY A 364 -18.20 -11.95 21.58
C GLY A 364 -17.75 -11.85 20.13
N LEU A 365 -17.23 -12.93 19.56
CA LEU A 365 -16.75 -12.94 18.17
C LEU A 365 -17.88 -12.57 17.18
N ARG A 366 -19.08 -13.12 17.37
CA ARG A 366 -20.24 -12.80 16.51
C ARG A 366 -20.63 -11.33 16.56
N ARG A 367 -20.48 -10.64 17.69
CA ARG A 367 -20.72 -9.19 17.76
C ARG A 367 -19.77 -8.41 16.85
N TYR A 368 -18.57 -8.91 16.59
CA TYR A 368 -17.57 -8.29 15.72
C TYR A 368 -17.63 -8.74 14.26
N GLY A 369 -18.54 -9.67 13.92
CA GLY A 369 -18.54 -10.30 12.60
C GLY A 369 -17.32 -11.21 12.38
N TRP A 370 -16.68 -11.68 13.46
CA TRP A 370 -15.61 -12.66 13.41
C TRP A 370 -16.16 -14.08 13.56
N THR A 371 -15.33 -15.06 13.19
CA THR A 371 -15.64 -16.48 13.33
C THR A 371 -14.50 -17.23 14.01
N ASN A 372 -14.78 -18.43 14.48
CA ASN A 372 -13.82 -19.42 14.97
C ASN A 372 -14.27 -20.81 14.48
N GLN A 373 -13.57 -21.87 14.92
CA GLN A 373 -13.92 -23.23 14.55
C GLN A 373 -15.32 -23.62 15.05
N SER A 374 -15.65 -23.36 16.32
CA SER A 374 -16.97 -23.67 16.92
C SER A 374 -18.13 -23.03 16.15
N ILE A 375 -18.03 -21.73 15.81
CA ILE A 375 -19.05 -21.02 15.03
C ILE A 375 -19.16 -21.61 13.62
N ASN A 376 -18.02 -21.90 12.97
CA ASN A 376 -18.01 -22.48 11.63
C ASN A 376 -18.61 -23.89 11.60
N GLU A 377 -18.32 -24.73 12.60
CA GLU A 377 -18.89 -26.09 12.73
C GLU A 377 -20.40 -26.04 12.96
N LYS A 378 -20.88 -25.14 13.85
CA LYS A 378 -22.32 -24.92 14.06
C LYS A 378 -23.01 -24.46 12.78
N TRP A 379 -22.42 -23.49 12.07
CA TRP A 379 -22.97 -23.01 10.80
C TRP A 379 -22.97 -24.11 9.73
N LEU A 380 -21.89 -24.87 9.62
CA LEU A 380 -21.79 -26.00 8.70
C LEU A 380 -22.86 -27.06 9.01
N ALA A 381 -23.10 -27.38 10.28
CA ALA A 381 -24.12 -28.34 10.69
C ALA A 381 -25.55 -27.91 10.33
N GLU A 382 -25.80 -26.60 10.25
CA GLU A 382 -27.10 -26.03 9.85
C GLU A 382 -27.22 -25.71 8.35
N SER A 383 -26.11 -25.78 7.59
CA SER A 383 -26.09 -25.38 6.19
C SER A 383 -26.72 -26.43 5.29
N ASP A 384 -27.52 -25.99 4.31
CA ASP A 384 -28.10 -26.86 3.28
C ASP A 384 -27.05 -27.21 2.21
N PHE A 385 -26.17 -26.24 1.93
CA PHE A 385 -25.13 -26.34 0.92
C PHE A 385 -23.77 -25.89 1.44
N VAL A 386 -22.72 -26.43 0.87
CA VAL A 386 -21.33 -26.03 1.10
C VAL A 386 -20.71 -25.61 -0.23
N LEU A 387 -20.20 -24.38 -0.28
CA LEU A 387 -19.44 -23.85 -1.40
C LEU A 387 -17.96 -23.73 -1.02
N LEU A 388 -17.12 -24.54 -1.65
CA LEU A 388 -15.67 -24.55 -1.43
C LEU A 388 -14.94 -24.13 -2.70
N GLU A 389 -14.02 -23.18 -2.58
CA GLU A 389 -13.12 -22.85 -3.68
C GLU A 389 -11.89 -23.75 -3.66
N ALA A 390 -11.42 -24.20 -4.82
CA ALA A 390 -10.36 -25.20 -4.95
C ALA A 390 -9.09 -24.85 -4.16
N ARG A 391 -8.67 -23.58 -4.22
CA ARG A 391 -7.49 -23.06 -3.48
C ARG A 391 -7.62 -23.07 -1.96
N ASN A 392 -8.84 -23.18 -1.43
CA ASN A 392 -9.10 -23.21 0.01
C ASN A 392 -9.36 -24.65 0.53
N ILE A 393 -9.24 -25.66 -0.33
CA ILE A 393 -9.38 -27.06 0.08
C ILE A 393 -8.08 -27.51 0.75
N ASP A 394 -8.12 -27.60 2.08
CA ASP A 394 -7.11 -28.29 2.86
C ASP A 394 -7.51 -29.76 3.05
N LYS A 395 -6.82 -30.66 2.34
CA LYS A 395 -7.06 -32.11 2.39
C LYS A 395 -6.81 -32.71 3.78
N ASN A 396 -6.06 -32.02 4.63
CA ASN A 396 -5.77 -32.45 5.99
C ASN A 396 -6.54 -31.62 7.03
N GLY A 397 -7.44 -30.73 6.57
CA GLY A 397 -8.19 -29.82 7.43
C GLY A 397 -9.42 -30.48 8.05
N TRP A 398 -9.95 -29.84 9.11
CA TRP A 398 -11.14 -30.32 9.84
C TRP A 398 -12.38 -30.50 8.95
N LEU A 399 -12.51 -29.67 7.90
CA LEU A 399 -13.66 -29.64 7.02
C LEU A 399 -13.81 -30.94 6.20
N GLU A 400 -12.70 -31.57 5.80
CA GLU A 400 -12.73 -32.79 4.98
C GLU A 400 -13.50 -33.91 5.68
N SER A 401 -13.27 -34.08 6.99
CA SER A 401 -13.98 -35.08 7.79
C SER A 401 -15.49 -34.84 7.88
N GLN A 402 -15.93 -33.59 7.76
CA GLN A 402 -17.34 -33.18 7.87
C GLN A 402 -18.06 -33.27 6.51
N LEU A 403 -17.33 -33.25 5.39
CA LEU A 403 -17.91 -33.34 4.04
C LEU A 403 -18.58 -34.70 3.77
N SER A 404 -18.32 -35.74 4.58
CA SER A 404 -19.01 -37.03 4.44
C SER A 404 -20.53 -36.94 4.63
N ALA A 405 -21.02 -35.92 5.35
CA ALA A 405 -22.45 -35.62 5.51
C ALA A 405 -23.08 -34.95 4.28
N PHE A 406 -22.28 -34.63 3.27
CA PHE A 406 -22.71 -33.98 2.05
C PHE A 406 -22.33 -34.84 0.83
N GLU A 407 -22.99 -34.59 -0.27
CA GLU A 407 -22.66 -35.14 -1.58
C GLU A 407 -22.22 -34.03 -2.52
N LEU A 408 -21.16 -34.26 -3.30
CA LEU A 408 -20.72 -33.33 -4.33
C LEU A 408 -21.73 -33.37 -5.49
N VAL A 409 -22.42 -32.26 -5.74
CA VAL A 409 -23.47 -32.19 -6.78
C VAL A 409 -23.05 -31.36 -7.98
N PHE A 410 -22.03 -30.52 -7.84
CA PHE A 410 -21.53 -29.70 -8.94
C PHE A 410 -20.09 -29.24 -8.72
N LYS A 411 -19.34 -29.17 -9.83
CA LYS A 411 -18.02 -28.55 -9.91
C LYS A 411 -18.08 -27.53 -11.04
N SER A 412 -17.77 -26.28 -10.74
CA SER A 412 -17.80 -25.19 -11.73
C SER A 412 -16.57 -25.18 -12.63
N GLY A 413 -16.60 -24.34 -13.67
CA GLY A 413 -15.37 -23.80 -14.26
C GLY A 413 -14.73 -22.73 -13.35
N PRO A 414 -13.52 -22.24 -13.68
CA PRO A 414 -12.91 -21.12 -12.95
C PRO A 414 -13.80 -19.87 -12.99
N GLN A 415 -14.02 -19.22 -11.85
CA GLN A 415 -14.83 -17.98 -11.77
C GLN A 415 -14.01 -16.71 -12.10
N SER A 416 -12.68 -16.80 -12.06
CA SER A 416 -11.74 -15.71 -12.35
C SER A 416 -10.64 -16.18 -13.32
N CYS A 417 -9.68 -15.30 -13.66
CA CYS A 417 -8.50 -15.69 -14.45
C CYS A 417 -7.58 -16.71 -13.77
N ARG A 418 -7.80 -17.04 -12.49
CA ARG A 418 -7.03 -18.09 -11.82
C ARG A 418 -7.69 -19.45 -12.02
N GLU A 419 -6.92 -20.43 -12.47
CA GLU A 419 -7.40 -21.80 -12.69
C GLU A 419 -7.92 -22.46 -11.40
N ASP A 420 -7.36 -22.09 -10.25
CA ASP A 420 -7.74 -22.57 -8.91
C ASP A 420 -8.99 -21.88 -8.32
N SER A 421 -9.64 -21.01 -9.09
CA SER A 421 -10.89 -20.34 -8.69
C SER A 421 -12.16 -21.14 -9.00
N VAL A 422 -12.01 -22.46 -9.15
CA VAL A 422 -13.12 -23.41 -9.31
C VAL A 422 -13.88 -23.56 -7.99
N LEU A 423 -15.20 -23.59 -8.06
CA LEU A 423 -16.08 -23.87 -6.93
C LEU A 423 -16.60 -25.31 -6.96
N TYR A 424 -16.59 -25.94 -5.80
CA TYR A 424 -17.20 -27.23 -5.51
C TYR A 424 -18.45 -26.98 -4.67
N LEU A 425 -19.59 -27.44 -5.17
CA LEU A 425 -20.88 -27.36 -4.49
C LEU A 425 -21.24 -28.73 -3.94
N TYR A 426 -21.38 -28.79 -2.62
CA TYR A 426 -21.90 -29.95 -1.92
C TYR A 426 -23.31 -29.67 -1.41
N ARG A 427 -24.18 -30.67 -1.50
CA ARG A 427 -25.55 -30.66 -0.96
C ARG A 427 -25.63 -31.61 0.22
N ARG A 428 -26.34 -31.23 1.27
CA ARG A 428 -26.57 -32.10 2.43
C ARG A 428 -27.34 -33.36 2.00
N LYS A 429 -26.90 -34.53 2.48
CA LYS A 429 -27.53 -35.83 2.22
C LYS A 429 -28.88 -36.00 2.91
#